data_AF-A0A164N1R9-F1
#
_entry.id   AF-A0A164N1R9-F1
#
_cell.length_a   1.000
_cell.length_b   1.000
_cell.length_c   1.000
_cell.angle_alpha   90.00
_cell.angle_beta   90.00
_cell.angle_gamma   90.00
#
_symmetry.space_group_name_H-M   'P 1'
#
loop_
_entity.id
_entity.type
_entity.pdbx_description
1 polymer ?
#
loop_
_entity_poly.entity_id
_entity_poly.type
_entity_poly.pdbx_seq_one_letter_code
_entity_poly.pdbx_strand_id
1 'polypeptide(L)' 'MGYTLVCPPPKLCTDNGIMIAWNGMEKWTAGVGVAKDIDAIDIEPKATLGINMIEDVRSCNISLKKKGIKLLPKKVKC' A
#
# COMPACT_ATOMS: atom_id res chain seq x y z
N MET A 1 9.51 7.40 -23.95
CA MET A 1 8.93 6.80 -22.73
C MET A 1 7.45 7.11 -22.74
N GLY A 2 6.59 6.11 -22.96
CA GLY A 2 5.14 6.28 -23.18
C GLY A 2 4.29 5.93 -21.96
N TYR A 3 4.74 6.31 -20.76
CA TYR A 3 4.03 6.01 -19.52
C TYR A 3 3.16 7.20 -19.09
N THR A 4 1.95 6.92 -18.60
CA THR A 4 1.05 7.92 -18.03
C THR A 4 1.17 7.93 -16.52
N LEU A 5 1.46 9.09 -15.94
CA LEU A 5 1.41 9.28 -14.49
C LEU A 5 -0.02 9.61 -14.07
N VAL A 6 -0.56 8.83 -13.15
CA VAL A 6 -1.86 9.10 -12.52
C VAL A 6 -1.64 9.25 -11.02
N CYS A 7 -2.09 10.37 -10.46
CA CYS A 7 -1.99 10.66 -9.02
C CYS A 7 -3.38 10.97 -8.47
N PRO A 8 -3.74 10.47 -7.27
CA PRO A 8 -4.98 10.86 -6.62
C PRO A 8 -4.92 12.35 -6.17
N PRO A 9 -6.07 12.99 -5.93
CA PRO A 9 -6.14 14.31 -5.30
C PRO A 9 -5.33 14.35 -3.98
N PRO A 10 -4.60 15.42 -3.66
CA PRO A 10 -3.69 15.46 -2.50
C PRO A 10 -4.33 15.07 -1.16
N LYS A 11 -5.60 15.43 -0.95
CA LYS A 11 -6.39 15.10 0.24
C LYS A 11 -6.65 13.60 0.43
N LEU A 12 -6.42 12.78 -0.60
CA LEU A 12 -6.60 11.32 -0.59
C LEU A 12 -5.26 10.57 -0.59
N CYS A 13 -4.12 11.26 -0.59
CA CYS A 13 -2.80 10.62 -0.66
C CYS A 13 -2.35 10.00 0.68
N THR A 14 -2.98 10.38 1.80
CA THR A 14 -2.71 9.81 3.13
C THR A 14 -3.79 8.82 3.53
N ASP A 15 -3.51 8.01 4.56
CA ASP A 15 -4.48 7.06 5.11
C ASP A 15 -5.81 7.74 5.44
N ASN A 16 -6.90 7.18 4.92
CA ASN A 16 -8.24 7.72 5.06
C ASN A 16 -9.30 6.59 5.07
N GLY A 17 -10.49 6.86 5.62
CA GLY A 17 -11.57 5.87 5.65
C GLY A 17 -12.18 5.55 4.28
N ILE A 18 -12.05 6.46 3.31
CA ILE A 18 -12.66 6.31 1.97
C ILE A 18 -12.00 5.17 1.21
N MET A 19 -10.66 5.05 1.23
CA MET A 19 -9.96 3.94 0.56
C MET A 19 -10.31 2.57 1.18
N ILE A 20 -10.55 2.52 2.50
CA ILE A 20 -10.97 1.30 3.20
C ILE A 20 -12.39 0.91 2.78
N ALA A 21 -13.33 1.86 2.79
CA ALA A 21 -14.71 1.64 2.36
C ALA A 21 -14.78 1.18 0.89
N TRP A 22 -13.98 1.80 0.01
CA TRP A 22 -13.90 1.40 -1.39
C TRP A 22 -13.37 -0.04 -1.54
N ASN A 23 -12.29 -0.40 -0.84
CA ASN A 23 -11.80 -1.78 -0.84
C ASN A 23 -12.86 -2.79 -0.35
N GLY A 24 -13.66 -2.41 0.65
CA GLY A 24 -14.79 -3.21 1.12
C GLY A 24 -15.85 -3.43 0.05
N MET A 25 -16.22 -2.39 -0.69
CA MET A 25 -17.18 -2.49 -1.80
C MET A 25 -16.67 -3.36 -2.94
N GLU A 26 -15.39 -3.24 -3.31
CA GLU A 26 -14.75 -4.09 -4.33
C GLU A 26 -14.79 -5.57 -3.90
N LYS A 27 -14.41 -5.87 -2.64
CA LYS A 27 -14.45 -7.21 -2.06
C LYS A 27 -15.86 -7.79 -1.99
N TRP A 28 -16.83 -6.98 -1.59
CA TRP A 28 -18.24 -7.35 -1.55
C TRP A 28 -18.75 -7.74 -2.95
N THR A 29 -18.47 -6.90 -3.94
CA THR A 29 -18.85 -7.13 -5.35
C THR A 29 -18.20 -8.40 -5.90
N ALA A 30 -16.94 -8.67 -5.53
CA ALA A 30 -16.23 -9.87 -5.92
C ALA A 30 -16.61 -11.12 -5.09
N GLY A 31 -17.36 -10.98 -4.00
CA GLY A 31 -17.68 -12.07 -3.08
C GLY A 31 -16.48 -12.63 -2.31
N VAL A 32 -15.41 -11.84 -2.12
CA VAL A 32 -14.14 -12.28 -1.51
C VAL A 32 -13.94 -11.64 -0.15
N GLY A 33 -13.61 -12.45 0.87
CA GLY A 33 -13.22 -11.93 2.19
C GLY A 33 -14.36 -11.22 2.93
N VAL A 34 -15.61 -11.57 2.63
CA VAL A 34 -16.81 -11.09 3.32
C VAL A 34 -17.13 -12.06 4.45
N ALA A 35 -17.07 -11.56 5.68
CA ALA A 35 -17.48 -12.31 6.87
C ALA A 35 -18.93 -11.97 7.25
N LYS A 36 -19.67 -12.98 7.70
CA LYS A 36 -21.06 -12.83 8.19
C LYS A 36 -21.14 -12.83 9.72
N ASP A 37 -20.16 -13.44 10.35
CA ASP A 37 -19.98 -13.48 11.79
C ASP A 37 -18.79 -12.60 12.14
N ILE A 38 -19.03 -11.57 12.94
CA ILE A 38 -18.02 -10.57 13.32
C ILE A 38 -17.11 -11.16 14.40
N ASP A 39 -17.63 -12.01 15.28
CA ASP A 39 -16.88 -12.58 16.40
C ASP A 39 -15.85 -13.63 15.93
N ALA A 40 -16.02 -14.14 14.70
CA ALA A 40 -15.10 -15.05 14.05
C ALA A 40 -13.90 -14.36 13.36
N ILE A 41 -13.83 -13.02 13.38
CA ILE A 41 -12.79 -12.23 12.70
C ILE A 41 -11.78 -11.72 13.74
N ASP A 42 -10.49 -11.91 13.45
CA ASP A 42 -9.40 -11.31 14.23
C ASP A 42 -8.61 -10.28 13.41
N ILE A 43 -7.83 -9.43 14.09
CA ILE A 43 -7.00 -8.40 13.46
C ILE A 43 -5.67 -9.01 13.04
N GLU A 44 -5.47 -9.11 11.73
CA GLU A 44 -4.21 -9.56 11.17
C GLU A 44 -3.25 -8.39 10.91
N PRO A 45 -2.10 -8.30 11.60
CA PRO A 45 -1.15 -7.19 11.41
C PRO A 45 -0.39 -7.28 10.08
N LYS A 46 -0.48 -8.41 9.37
CA LYS A 46 0.19 -8.65 8.09
C LYS A 46 -0.84 -8.88 6.99
N ALA A 47 -0.93 -7.95 6.05
CA ALA A 47 -1.71 -8.09 4.82
C ALA A 47 -0.78 -8.19 3.61
N THR A 48 -0.64 -9.38 3.03
CA THR A 48 0.20 -9.59 1.85
C THR A 48 -0.48 -9.03 0.60
N LEU A 49 0.20 -8.12 -0.12
CA LEU A 49 -0.32 -7.47 -1.33
C LEU A 49 0.05 -8.21 -2.63
N GLY A 50 0.30 -9.52 -2.55
CA GLY A 50 0.69 -10.37 -3.68
C GLY A 50 2.17 -10.75 -3.67
N ILE A 51 2.76 -10.87 -4.86
CA ILE A 51 4.13 -11.33 -5.07
C ILE A 51 5.11 -10.26 -4.57
N ASN A 52 6.11 -10.68 -3.81
CA ASN A 52 7.18 -9.81 -3.35
C ASN A 52 8.16 -9.50 -4.50
N MET A 53 8.23 -8.24 -4.91
CA MET A 53 9.11 -7.75 -5.99
C MET A 53 10.34 -6.99 -5.46
N ILE A 54 10.64 -7.07 -4.16
CA ILE A 54 11.73 -6.28 -3.54
C ILE A 54 13.08 -6.58 -4.21
N GLU A 55 13.39 -7.85 -4.47
CA GLU A 55 14.67 -8.21 -5.11
C GLU A 55 14.73 -7.77 -6.58
N ASP A 56 13.62 -7.87 -7.32
CA ASP A 56 13.54 -7.39 -8.70
C ASP A 56 13.80 -5.88 -8.78
N VAL A 57 13.18 -5.10 -7.89
CA VAL A 57 13.38 -3.65 -7.82
C VAL A 57 14.82 -3.30 -7.43
N ARG A 58 15.44 -4.05 -6.50
CA ARG A 58 16.86 -3.88 -6.16
C ARG A 58 17.76 -4.16 -7.36
N SER A 59 17.48 -5.21 -8.12
CA SER A 59 18.25 -5.59 -9.30
C SER A 59 18.19 -4.53 -10.41
N CYS A 60 17.08 -3.80 -10.53
CA CYS A 60 16.89 -2.74 -11.51
C CYS A 60 17.77 -1.49 -11.26
N ASN A 61 18.43 -1.38 -10.10
CA ASN A 61 19.33 -0.27 -9.72
C ASN A 61 18.76 1.13 -10.09
N ILE A 62 17.48 1.36 -9.79
CA ILE A 62 16.77 2.58 -10.16
C ILE A 62 17.39 3.78 -9.45
N SER A 63 18.07 4.65 -10.20
CA SER A 63 18.72 5.82 -9.65
C SER A 63 17.70 6.88 -9.22
N LEU A 64 17.68 7.24 -7.93
CA LEU A 64 16.94 8.41 -7.47
C LEU A 64 17.77 9.67 -7.72
N LYS A 65 17.22 10.65 -8.44
CA LYS A 65 17.78 12.01 -8.41
C LYS A 65 17.54 12.56 -7.01
N LYS A 66 18.60 12.69 -6.20
CA LYS A 66 18.55 13.28 -4.85
C LYS A 66 18.08 14.74 -4.93
N LYS A 67 16.77 14.98 -4.92
CA LYS A 67 16.21 16.31 -4.70
C LYS A 67 16.01 16.52 -3.21
N GLY A 68 17.08 16.88 -2.48
CA GLY A 68 16.99 17.50 -1.15
C GLY A 68 16.18 16.81 -0.03
N ILE A 69 15.66 15.60 -0.23
CA ILE A 69 14.91 14.87 0.80
C ILE A 69 15.93 14.41 1.84
N LYS A 70 15.91 15.07 3.00
CA LYS A 70 16.62 14.59 4.19
C LYS A 70 15.94 13.30 4.63
N LEU A 71 16.48 12.15 4.24
CA LEU A 71 16.10 10.88 4.84
C LEU A 71 16.41 11.00 6.33
N LEU A 72 15.37 10.94 7.17
CA LEU A 72 15.57 10.94 8.61
C LEU A 72 16.48 9.75 8.97
N PRO A 73 17.44 9.94 9.88
CA PRO A 73 18.36 8.88 10.26
C PRO A 73 17.56 7.66 10.70
N LYS A 74 17.96 6.47 10.22
CA LYS A 74 17.44 5.20 10.72
C LYS A 74 17.65 5.22 12.24
N LYS A 75 16.56 5.33 13.01
CA LYS A 75 16.63 5.00 14.44
C LYS A 75 16.98 3.52 14.52
N VAL A 76 18.24 3.22 14.81
CA VAL A 76 18.65 1.92 15.34
C VAL A 76 17.87 1.78 16.64
N LYS A 77 16.90 0.85 16.68
CA LYS A 77 16.19 0.53 17.92
C LYS A 77 17.19 -0.14 18.86
N CYS A 78 17.18 0.32 20.11
CA CYS A 78 17.72 -0.41 21.26
C CYS A 78 17.10 -1.80 21.38
#